data_AF-A0A6H1R7X9-F1
#
_entry.id   AF-A0A6H1R7X9-F1
#
_cell.length_a   1.000
_cell.length_b   1.000
_cell.length_c   1.000
_cell.angle_alpha   90.00
_cell.angle_beta   90.00
_cell.angle_gamma   90.00
#
_symmetry.space_group_name_H-M   'P 1'
#
loop_
_entity.id
_entity.type
_entity.pdbx_description
1 polymer ?
#
loop_
_entity_poly.entity_id
_entity_poly.type
_entity_poly.pdbx_seq_one_letter_code
_entity_poly.pdbx_strand_id
1 'polypeptide(L)'
;MSFFDGVGNAVVTAGQKAVRSATIHTAINAGGTAKAASFQVDIEQIPGLITEYEKARDGLDEILEQAQRLRHINGPGTDEISQRLATALGDMAGDDEGCLSWAVNDARGRIQTMIDQLKAAKGTYQNTDEAASIRQV
;
A
#
# COMPACT_ATOMS: atom_id res chain seq x y z
N MET A 1 -58.87 -19.36 1.94
CA MET A 1 -57.57 -19.65 2.57
C MET A 1 -56.52 -19.67 1.48
N SER A 2 -55.96 -18.50 1.20
CA SER A 2 -54.73 -18.31 0.42
C SER A 2 -54.04 -17.13 1.09
N PHE A 3 -52.98 -17.48 1.80
CA PHE A 3 -52.12 -16.62 2.61
C PHE A 3 -50.78 -16.71 1.89
N PHE A 4 -50.16 -15.58 1.54
CA PHE A 4 -49.02 -15.40 0.63
C PHE A 4 -49.38 -15.12 -0.85
N ASP A 5 -49.58 -13.83 -1.16
CA ASP A 5 -48.90 -13.23 -2.31
C ASP A 5 -48.72 -11.70 -2.09
N GLY A 6 -47.46 -11.30 -1.91
CA GLY A 6 -46.95 -10.02 -2.39
C GLY A 6 -47.44 -8.74 -1.75
N VAL A 7 -47.31 -8.60 -0.43
CA VAL A 7 -47.39 -7.29 0.23
C VAL A 7 -46.39 -6.34 -0.40
N GLY A 8 -46.91 -5.20 -0.82
CA GLY A 8 -46.26 -4.22 -1.66
C GLY A 8 -44.88 -3.77 -1.17
N ASN A 9 -44.04 -3.48 -2.16
CA ASN A 9 -43.56 -2.12 -2.38
C ASN A 9 -43.03 -1.37 -1.14
N ALA A 10 -42.35 -2.10 -0.25
CA ALA A 10 -41.74 -1.57 0.94
C ALA A 10 -40.22 -1.53 0.74
N VAL A 11 -39.75 -0.34 0.37
CA VAL A 11 -38.43 0.15 0.80
C VAL A 11 -37.23 -0.58 0.19
N VAL A 12 -37.18 -0.67 -1.15
CA VAL A 12 -35.89 -0.52 -1.85
C VAL A 12 -35.67 0.98 -2.12
N THR A 13 -35.87 1.77 -1.07
CA THR A 13 -35.42 3.17 -0.96
C THR A 13 -34.31 3.20 0.08
N ALA A 14 -33.33 2.31 -0.07
CA ALA A 14 -31.97 2.57 0.37
C ALA A 14 -31.30 3.32 -0.80
N GLY A 15 -31.69 4.56 -1.10
CA GLY A 15 -31.43 5.65 -0.15
C GLY A 15 -29.92 5.79 -0.03
N GLN A 16 -29.27 6.19 -1.13
CA GLN A 16 -27.96 6.84 -1.14
C GLN A 16 -26.96 6.26 -0.12
N LYS A 17 -26.44 5.05 -0.36
CA LYS A 17 -25.03 4.83 -0.02
C LYS A 17 -24.26 5.77 -0.94
N ALA A 18 -24.14 7.04 -0.56
CA ALA A 18 -23.15 7.91 -1.16
C ALA A 18 -21.85 7.13 -1.00
N VAL A 19 -21.36 6.54 -2.08
CA VAL A 19 -20.11 5.79 -2.09
C VAL A 19 -19.03 6.84 -1.91
N ARG A 20 -18.83 7.25 -0.64
CA ARG A 20 -17.85 8.25 -0.24
C ARG A 20 -16.51 7.59 -0.44
N SER A 21 -15.84 7.95 -1.52
CA SER A 21 -14.71 7.20 -2.04
C SER A 21 -13.55 8.11 -2.37
N ALA A 22 -12.39 7.78 -1.83
CA ALA A 22 -11.15 8.51 -1.99
C ALA A 22 -10.40 8.04 -3.24
N THR A 23 -9.96 8.96 -4.08
CA THR A 23 -9.06 8.65 -5.20
C THR A 23 -7.62 8.61 -4.69
N ILE A 24 -6.96 7.47 -4.85
CA ILE A 24 -5.53 7.26 -4.56
C ILE A 24 -4.77 7.34 -5.87
N HIS A 25 -3.69 8.11 -5.92
CA HIS A 25 -2.82 8.23 -7.09
C HIS A 25 -1.53 7.45 -6.83
N THR A 26 -1.32 6.37 -7.57
CA THR A 26 -0.15 5.49 -7.43
C THR A 26 0.65 5.42 -8.73
N ALA A 27 1.96 5.24 -8.62
CA ALA A 27 2.84 4.97 -9.74
C ALA A 27 3.10 3.46 -9.82
N ILE A 28 2.52 2.80 -10.82
CA ILE A 28 2.79 1.39 -11.13
C ILE A 28 3.92 1.29 -12.13
N ASN A 29 4.96 0.55 -11.77
CA ASN A 29 6.02 0.17 -12.70
C ASN A 29 5.53 -1.01 -13.55
N ALA A 30 5.08 -0.70 -14.78
CA ALA A 30 4.71 -1.69 -15.78
C ALA A 30 5.77 -1.70 -16.88
N GLY A 31 6.77 -2.56 -16.75
CA GLY A 31 7.77 -2.80 -17.81
C GLY A 31 8.66 -1.59 -18.14
N GLY A 32 9.34 -1.02 -17.14
CA GLY A 32 10.37 0.01 -17.35
C GLY A 32 9.87 1.45 -17.54
N THR A 33 8.56 1.69 -17.46
CA THR A 33 7.99 3.05 -17.40
C THR A 33 7.03 3.15 -16.23
N ALA A 34 7.19 4.19 -15.40
CA ALA A 34 6.26 4.51 -14.32
C ALA A 34 4.97 5.06 -14.94
N LYS A 35 3.87 4.30 -14.82
CA LYS A 35 2.54 4.75 -15.24
C LYS A 35 1.77 5.25 -14.03
N ALA A 36 1.20 6.44 -14.14
CA ALA A 36 0.24 6.92 -13.17
C ALA A 36 -1.04 6.07 -13.26
N ALA A 37 -1.45 5.49 -12.15
CA ALA A 37 -2.73 4.84 -11.97
C ALA A 37 -3.47 5.48 -10.81
N SER A 38 -4.79 5.45 -10.88
CA SER A 38 -5.63 5.88 -9.78
C SER A 38 -6.71 4.85 -9.50
N PHE A 39 -6.96 4.59 -8.23
CA PHE A 39 -8.04 3.71 -7.80
C PHE A 39 -8.86 4.40 -6.71
N GLN A 40 -10.11 3.97 -6.59
CA GLN A 40 -11.11 4.59 -5.75
C GLN A 40 -11.40 3.67 -4.56
N VAL A 41 -11.21 4.17 -3.34
CA VAL A 41 -11.29 3.40 -2.09
C VAL A 41 -12.42 3.94 -1.24
N ASP A 42 -13.30 3.08 -0.74
CA ASP A 42 -14.33 3.48 0.22
C ASP A 42 -13.72 4.00 1.52
N ILE A 43 -14.22 5.13 2.04
CA ILE A 43 -13.67 5.76 3.26
C ILE A 43 -13.67 4.81 4.46
N GLU A 44 -14.72 3.99 4.58
CA GLU A 44 -14.86 3.01 5.66
C GLU A 44 -13.73 1.96 5.65
N GLN A 45 -13.15 1.72 4.47
CA GLN A 45 -12.06 0.75 4.28
C GLN A 45 -10.67 1.39 4.47
N ILE A 46 -10.55 2.72 4.48
CA ILE A 46 -9.27 3.44 4.61
C ILE A 46 -8.47 2.98 5.86
N PRO A 47 -9.06 2.88 7.07
CA PRO A 47 -8.30 2.44 8.25
C PRO A 47 -7.74 1.01 8.11
N GLY A 48 -8.52 0.10 7.55
CA GLY A 48 -8.08 -1.26 7.26
C GLY A 48 -6.96 -1.29 6.24
N LEU A 49 -7.10 -0.50 5.17
CA LEU A 49 -6.09 -0.40 4.12
C LEU A 49 -4.77 0.22 4.62
N ILE A 50 -4.84 1.25 5.47
CA ILE A 50 -3.65 1.80 6.15
C ILE A 50 -2.96 0.71 6.96
N THR A 51 -3.71 -0.09 7.73
CA THR A 51 -3.14 -1.17 8.54
C THR A 51 -2.44 -2.21 7.68
N GLU A 52 -3.04 -2.60 6.55
CA GLU A 52 -2.41 -3.56 5.62
C GLU A 52 -1.17 -2.98 4.95
N TYR A 53 -1.17 -1.69 4.60
CA TYR A 53 0.03 -1.03 4.08
C TYR A 53 1.14 -0.88 5.13
N GLU A 54 0.79 -0.64 6.39
CA GLU A 54 1.74 -0.62 7.50
C GLU A 54 2.37 -2.01 7.70
N LYS A 55 1.58 -3.09 7.69
CA LYS A 55 2.11 -4.46 7.71
C LYS A 55 3.00 -4.78 6.50
N ALA A 56 2.60 -4.34 5.30
CA ALA A 56 3.40 -4.54 4.10
C ALA A 56 4.75 -3.80 4.20
N ARG A 57 4.74 -2.59 4.79
CA ARG A 57 5.97 -1.84 5.09
C ARG A 57 6.83 -2.59 6.11
N ASP A 58 6.26 -3.12 7.18
CA ASP A 58 7.00 -3.91 8.17
C ASP A 58 7.67 -5.15 7.53
N GLY A 59 6.95 -5.84 6.62
CA GLY A 59 7.53 -6.94 5.85
C GLY A 59 8.67 -6.51 4.92
N LEU A 60 8.61 -5.31 4.34
CA LEU A 60 9.73 -4.76 3.57
C LEU A 60 10.92 -4.40 4.47
N ASP A 61 10.69 -3.98 5.71
CA ASP A 61 11.75 -3.72 6.69
C ASP A 61 12.49 -5.03 7.03
N GLU A 62 11.77 -6.14 7.21
CA GLU A 62 12.37 -7.47 7.40
C GLU A 62 13.23 -7.91 6.21
N ILE A 63 12.74 -7.69 4.98
CA ILE A 63 13.51 -8.02 3.77
C ILE A 63 14.77 -7.15 3.68
N LEU A 64 14.68 -5.87 4.05
CA LEU A 64 15.82 -4.96 4.07
C LEU A 64 16.89 -5.44 5.07
N GLU A 65 16.49 -5.87 6.26
CA GLU A 65 17.41 -6.45 7.23
C GLU A 65 18.10 -7.71 6.69
N GLN A 66 17.36 -8.56 5.99
CA GLN A 66 17.93 -9.76 5.35
C GLN A 66 18.90 -9.40 4.22
N ALA A 67 18.58 -8.39 3.40
CA ALA A 67 19.47 -7.87 2.36
C ALA A 67 20.78 -7.33 2.97
N GLN A 68 20.68 -6.58 4.08
CA GLN A 68 21.86 -6.10 4.81
C GLN A 68 22.69 -7.24 5.38
N ARG A 69 22.08 -8.34 5.85
CA ARG A 69 22.81 -9.53 6.27
C ARG A 69 23.49 -10.21 5.09
N LEU A 70 22.81 -10.31 3.94
CA LEU A 70 23.35 -10.89 2.71
C LEU A 70 24.58 -10.11 2.22
N ARG A 71 24.56 -8.78 2.37
CA ARG A 71 25.69 -7.90 2.08
C ARG A 71 26.96 -8.23 2.86
N HIS A 72 26.83 -8.77 4.07
CA HIS A 72 27.95 -9.06 4.97
C HIS A 72 28.26 -10.57 5.07
N ILE A 73 27.82 -11.37 4.10
CA ILE A 73 28.17 -12.79 4.06
C ILE A 73 29.66 -12.96 3.77
N ASN A 74 30.31 -13.79 4.59
CA ASN A 74 31.65 -14.27 4.32
C ASN A 74 31.59 -15.49 3.40
N GLY A 75 32.57 -15.60 2.49
CA GLY A 75 32.71 -16.77 1.64
C GLY A 75 32.79 -18.08 2.46
N PRO A 76 32.17 -19.17 1.99
CA PRO A 76 32.18 -20.45 2.71
C PRO A 76 33.58 -21.07 2.81
N GLY A 77 34.51 -20.64 1.95
CA GLY A 77 35.92 -21.03 1.94
C GLY A 77 36.83 -19.84 1.65
N THR A 78 38.14 -20.05 1.85
CA THR A 78 39.18 -19.07 1.53
C THR A 78 39.59 -19.08 0.05
N ASP A 79 38.98 -19.92 -0.77
CA ASP A 79 39.24 -19.97 -2.21
C ASP A 79 38.72 -18.74 -2.95
N GLU A 80 39.35 -18.42 -4.08
CA GLU A 80 39.02 -17.23 -4.86
C GLU A 80 37.57 -17.23 -5.39
N ILE A 81 36.99 -18.41 -5.65
CA ILE A 81 35.61 -18.52 -6.16
C ILE A 81 34.62 -18.19 -5.06
N SER A 82 34.80 -18.75 -3.86
CA SER A 82 34.00 -18.47 -2.68
C SER A 82 34.01 -16.99 -2.32
N GLN A 83 35.18 -16.34 -2.38
CA GLN A 83 35.29 -14.90 -2.14
C GLN A 83 34.57 -14.09 -3.21
N ARG A 84 34.75 -14.42 -4.50
CA ARG A 84 34.05 -13.74 -5.60
C ARG A 84 32.53 -13.88 -5.52
N LEU A 85 32.04 -15.07 -5.14
CA LEU A 85 30.61 -15.29 -4.96
C LEU A 85 30.06 -14.45 -3.80
N ALA A 86 30.77 -14.41 -2.66
CA ALA A 86 30.38 -13.58 -1.52
C ALA A 86 30.32 -12.09 -1.89
N THR A 87 31.31 -11.59 -2.65
CA THR A 87 31.31 -10.22 -3.17
C THR A 87 30.15 -9.97 -4.13
N ALA A 88 29.91 -10.85 -5.10
CA ALA A 88 28.82 -10.68 -6.06
C ALA A 88 27.42 -10.69 -5.40
N LEU A 89 27.23 -11.55 -4.39
CA LEU A 89 26.01 -11.55 -3.57
C LEU A 89 25.89 -10.27 -2.76
N GLY A 90 27.00 -9.77 -2.21
CA GLY A 90 27.02 -8.53 -1.47
C GLY A 90 26.69 -7.30 -2.31
N ASP A 91 27.21 -7.26 -3.54
CA ASP A 91 26.92 -6.21 -4.51
C ASP A 91 25.43 -6.26 -4.92
N MET A 92 24.89 -7.45 -5.21
CA MET A 92 23.48 -7.63 -5.56
C MET A 92 22.53 -7.26 -4.40
N ALA A 93 22.98 -7.42 -3.16
CA ALA A 93 22.26 -7.03 -1.95
C ALA A 93 22.44 -5.54 -1.58
N GLY A 94 23.31 -4.82 -2.29
CA GLY A 94 23.71 -3.46 -1.96
C GLY A 94 22.63 -2.39 -2.16
N ASP A 95 23.07 -1.14 -2.00
CA ASP A 95 22.23 0.05 -2.08
C ASP A 95 22.25 0.72 -3.47
N ASP A 96 22.99 0.13 -4.42
CA ASP A 96 23.08 0.63 -5.79
C ASP A 96 21.77 0.41 -6.56
N GLU A 97 21.54 1.26 -7.56
CA GLU A 97 20.33 1.19 -8.37
C GLU A 97 20.18 -0.17 -9.05
N GLY A 98 19.03 -0.83 -8.82
CA GLY A 98 18.76 -2.18 -9.30
C GLY A 98 19.16 -3.30 -8.33
N CYS A 99 19.85 -3.01 -7.25
CA CYS A 99 20.13 -3.97 -6.17
C CYS A 99 18.95 -4.12 -5.22
N LEU A 100 18.96 -5.20 -4.42
CA LEU A 100 17.84 -5.57 -3.56
C LEU A 100 17.50 -4.47 -2.53
N SER A 101 18.50 -3.91 -1.83
CA SER A 101 18.24 -2.89 -0.81
C SER A 101 17.71 -1.59 -1.41
N TRP A 102 18.17 -1.21 -2.61
CA TRP A 102 17.63 -0.09 -3.36
C TRP A 102 16.15 -0.29 -3.73
N ALA A 103 15.82 -1.45 -4.32
CA ALA A 103 14.46 -1.76 -4.74
C ALA A 103 13.48 -1.81 -3.56
N VAL A 104 13.92 -2.37 -2.42
CA VAL A 104 13.13 -2.41 -1.18
C VAL A 104 12.93 -1.00 -0.62
N ASN A 105 13.97 -0.16 -0.58
CA ASN A 105 13.83 1.23 -0.14
C ASN A 105 12.90 2.06 -1.05
N ASP A 106 12.98 1.89 -2.37
CA ASP A 106 12.03 2.52 -3.31
C ASP A 106 10.59 2.06 -3.03
N ALA A 107 10.38 0.75 -2.85
CA ALA A 107 9.07 0.20 -2.52
C ALA A 107 8.52 0.77 -1.20
N ARG A 108 9.35 0.88 -0.15
CA ARG A 108 8.98 1.48 1.14
C ARG A 108 8.54 2.94 0.97
N GLY A 109 9.28 3.73 0.20
CA GLY A 109 8.93 5.12 -0.09
C GLY A 109 7.59 5.26 -0.80
N ARG A 110 7.30 4.37 -1.74
CA ARG A 110 6.01 4.34 -2.46
C ARG A 110 4.86 3.96 -1.54
N ILE A 111 5.02 2.93 -0.70
CA ILE A 111 3.99 2.53 0.28
C ILE A 111 3.73 3.68 1.25
N GLN A 112 4.77 4.35 1.74
CA GLN A 112 4.63 5.49 2.63
C GLN A 112 3.82 6.61 1.96
N THR A 113 4.10 6.91 0.69
CA THR A 113 3.34 7.90 -0.09
C THR A 113 1.85 7.52 -0.19
N MET A 114 1.53 6.23 -0.37
CA MET A 114 0.13 5.77 -0.39
C MET A 114 -0.54 5.91 0.97
N ILE A 115 0.16 5.58 2.06
CA ILE A 115 -0.34 5.79 3.44
C ILE A 115 -0.64 7.28 3.68
N ASP A 116 0.25 8.17 3.25
CA ASP A 116 0.08 9.61 3.43
C ASP A 116 -1.12 10.15 2.63
N GLN A 117 -1.30 9.68 1.39
CA GLN A 117 -2.50 10.00 0.59
C GLN A 117 -3.78 9.50 1.25
N LEU A 118 -3.79 8.29 1.81
CA LEU A 118 -4.93 7.73 2.55
C LEU A 118 -5.25 8.56 3.81
N LYS A 119 -4.22 8.95 4.57
CA LYS A 119 -4.36 9.80 5.76
C LYS A 119 -4.89 11.20 5.40
N ALA A 120 -4.38 11.80 4.33
CA ALA A 120 -4.83 13.10 3.83
C ALA A 120 -6.29 13.04 3.33
N ALA A 121 -6.67 11.97 2.61
CA ALA A 121 -8.04 11.76 2.18
C ALA A 121 -8.98 11.65 3.39
N LYS A 122 -8.63 10.84 4.40
CA LYS A 122 -9.40 10.71 5.64
C LYS A 122 -9.59 12.06 6.35
N GLY A 123 -8.53 12.84 6.51
CA GLY A 123 -8.60 14.16 7.16
C GLY A 123 -9.48 15.15 6.39
N THR A 124 -9.37 15.17 5.07
CA THR A 124 -10.23 16.02 4.21
C THR A 124 -11.71 15.65 4.39
N TYR A 125 -12.03 14.35 4.48
CA TYR A 125 -13.40 13.91 4.70
C TYR A 125 -13.92 14.24 6.10
N GLN A 126 -13.13 14.03 7.15
CA GLN A 126 -13.54 14.38 8.53
C GLN A 126 -13.87 15.87 8.64
N ASN A 127 -13.01 16.74 8.09
CA ASN A 127 -13.24 18.18 8.07
C ASN A 127 -14.46 18.58 7.23
N THR A 128 -14.72 17.88 6.12
CA THR A 128 -15.88 18.15 5.25
C THR A 128 -17.19 17.72 5.90
N ASP A 129 -17.22 16.58 6.59
CA ASP A 129 -18.40 16.07 7.30
C ASP A 129 -18.72 16.97 8.52
N GLU A 130 -17.70 17.42 9.26
CA GLU A 130 -17.85 18.41 10.34
C GLU A 130 -18.38 19.75 9.80
N ALA A 131 -17.79 20.29 8.73
CA ALA A 131 -18.24 21.54 8.12
C ALA A 131 -19.65 21.46 7.51
N ALA A 132 -20.05 20.29 7.00
CA ALA A 132 -21.41 20.04 6.53
C ALA A 132 -22.40 19.94 7.70
N SER A 133 -21.99 19.33 8.82
CA SER A 133 -22.81 19.22 10.04
C SER A 133 -23.08 20.59 10.67
N ILE A 134 -22.10 21.50 10.64
CA ILE A 134 -22.18 22.85 11.22
C ILE A 134 -23.11 23.78 10.42
N ARG A 135 -23.30 23.55 9.10
CA ARG A 135 -24.20 24.36 8.27
C ARG A 135 -25.69 23.98 8.35
N GLN A 136 -26.02 22.86 8.99
CA GLN A 136 -27.40 22.37 9.09
C GLN A 136 -28.07 22.67 10.44
N VAL A 137 -27.41 23.43 11.32
CA VAL A 137 -27.97 23.94 12.59
C VAL A 137 -28.17 25.44 12.49
#